data_AF-A0A2M6T0E1-F1
#
_entry.id   AF-A0A2M6T0E1-F1
#
_cell.length_a   1.000
_cell.length_b   1.000
_cell.length_c   1.000
_cell.angle_alpha   90.00
_cell.angle_beta   90.00
_cell.angle_gamma   90.00
#
_symmetry.space_group_name_H-M   'P 1'
#
loop_
_entity.id
_entity.type
_entity.pdbx_description
1 polymer ?
#
loop_
_entity_poly.entity_id
_entity_poly.type
_entity_poly.pdbx_seq_one_letter_code
_entity_poly.pdbx_strand_id
1 'polypeptide(L)'
;MSYTADLIVYFFAGIIQDFLVTLNWRFVVKEKPAPAVTFSFLTTVVSMVVFYDILTKLEGQRSIIAIVIYALGIGTGTFLAMKFKPGLRD
;
A
#
# COMPACT_ATOMS: atom_id res chain seq x y z
N MET A 1 8.36 -9.82 -17.03
CA MET A 1 6.93 -10.17 -16.87
C MET A 1 6.13 -9.43 -17.93
N SER A 2 4.89 -9.84 -18.20
CA SER A 2 4.01 -9.07 -19.08
C SER A 2 3.54 -7.81 -18.34
N TYR A 3 3.45 -6.67 -19.04
CA TYR A 3 3.01 -5.39 -18.48
C TYR A 3 1.69 -5.52 -17.69
N THR A 4 0.75 -6.34 -18.16
CA THR A 4 -0.53 -6.60 -17.46
C THR A 4 -0.31 -7.28 -16.11
N ALA A 5 0.66 -8.19 -16.00
CA ALA A 5 0.98 -8.85 -14.74
C ALA A 5 1.58 -7.85 -13.74
N ASP A 6 2.44 -6.94 -14.21
CA ASP A 6 3.01 -5.89 -13.36
C ASP A 6 1.92 -4.97 -12.79
N LEU A 7 0.92 -4.59 -13.61
CA LEU A 7 -0.22 -3.79 -13.14
C LEU A 7 -1.02 -4.51 -12.05
N ILE A 8 -1.27 -5.81 -12.19
CA ILE A 8 -1.96 -6.61 -11.16
C ILE A 8 -1.14 -6.61 -9.86
N VAL A 9 0.18 -6.80 -9.96
CA VAL A 9 1.07 -6.75 -8.79
C VAL A 9 1.01 -5.38 -8.11
N TYR A 10 1.07 -4.29 -8.87
CA TYR A 10 0.97 -2.95 -8.30
C TYR A 10 -0.40 -2.69 -7.65
N PHE A 11 -1.50 -3.16 -8.24
CA PHE A 11 -2.82 -3.06 -7.62
C PHE A 11 -2.84 -3.73 -6.23
N PHE A 12 -2.38 -4.98 -6.13
CA PHE A 12 -2.35 -5.69 -4.85
C PHE A 12 -1.33 -5.09 -3.87
N ALA A 13 -0.19 -4.59 -4.36
CA ALA A 13 0.77 -3.87 -3.54
C ALA A 13 0.13 -2.63 -2.90
N GLY A 14 -0.73 -1.91 -3.63
CA GLY A 14 -1.50 -0.78 -3.10
C GLY A 14 -2.45 -1.19 -1.97
N ILE A 15 -3.18 -2.30 -2.13
CA ILE A 15 -4.06 -2.84 -1.09
C ILE A 15 -3.26 -3.19 0.18
N ILE A 16 -2.11 -3.86 0.02
CA ILE A 16 -1.24 -4.23 1.14
C ILE A 16 -0.66 -2.98 1.81
N GLN A 17 -0.25 -1.99 1.03
CA GLN A 17 0.29 -0.74 1.57
C GLN A 17 -0.75 0.02 2.40
N ASP A 18 -2.00 0.11 1.93
CA ASP A 18 -3.08 0.72 2.73
C ASP A 18 -3.37 -0.07 4.02
N PHE A 19 -3.29 -1.41 3.97
CA PHE A 19 -3.43 -2.23 5.17
C PHE A 19 -2.36 -1.90 6.21
N LEU A 20 -1.10 -1.73 5.79
CA LEU A 20 -0.01 -1.32 6.68
C LEU A 20 -0.22 0.10 7.25
N VAL A 21 -0.69 1.05 6.44
CA VAL A 21 -1.06 2.41 6.90
C VAL A 21 -2.17 2.33 7.94
N THR A 22 -3.22 1.57 7.67
CA THR A 22 -4.36 1.41 8.57
C THR A 22 -3.91 0.85 9.92
N LEU A 23 -3.03 -0.15 9.93
CA LEU A 23 -2.47 -0.70 11.17
C LEU A 23 -1.59 0.33 11.88
N ASN A 24 -0.73 1.05 11.15
CA ASN A 24 0.08 2.13 11.72
C ASN A 24 -0.81 3.16 12.43
N TRP A 25 -1.81 3.73 11.75
CA TRP A 25 -2.71 4.72 12.32
C TRP A 25 -3.43 4.20 13.57
N ARG A 26 -3.83 2.93 13.58
CA ARG A 26 -4.43 2.32 14.77
C ARG A 26 -3.47 2.23 15.94
N PHE A 27 -2.22 1.84 15.71
CA PHE A 27 -1.22 1.78 16.79
C PHE A 27 -0.85 3.17 17.30
N VAL A 28 -0.86 4.18 16.43
CA VAL A 28 -0.72 5.59 16.83
C VAL A 28 -1.89 6.01 17.73
N VAL A 29 -3.13 5.74 17.33
CA VAL A 29 -4.33 6.06 18.12
C VAL A 29 -4.38 5.29 19.45
N LYS A 30 -3.91 4.04 19.48
CA LYS A 30 -3.81 3.22 20.71
C LYS A 30 -2.56 3.53 21.55
N GLU A 31 -1.79 4.56 21.21
CA GLU A 31 -0.56 4.98 21.91
C GLU A 31 0.45 3.82 22.10
N LYS A 32 0.58 2.94 21.09
CA LYS A 32 1.54 1.82 21.10
C LYS A 32 2.75 2.19 20.23
N PRO A 33 3.81 2.82 20.78
CA PRO A 33 4.89 3.40 19.99
C PRO A 33 5.70 2.35 19.22
N ALA A 34 6.04 1.22 19.84
CA ALA A 34 6.84 0.18 19.19
C ALA A 34 6.19 -0.38 17.90
N PRO A 35 4.93 -0.85 17.92
CA PRO A 35 4.29 -1.28 16.69
C PRO A 35 4.00 -0.10 15.74
N ALA A 36 3.66 1.10 16.24
CA ALA A 36 3.47 2.26 15.38
C ALA A 36 4.72 2.58 14.54
N VAL A 37 5.89 2.65 15.17
CA VAL A 37 7.18 2.89 14.47
C VAL A 37 7.47 1.77 13.47
N THR A 38 7.23 0.51 13.87
CA THR A 38 7.46 -0.65 12.99
C THR A 38 6.59 -0.57 11.73
N PHE A 39 5.29 -0.37 11.88
CA PHE A 39 4.38 -0.28 10.74
C PHE A 39 4.60 1.00 9.91
N SER A 40 5.03 2.10 10.53
CA SER A 40 5.42 3.31 9.79
C SER A 40 6.62 3.05 8.89
N PHE A 41 7.67 2.43 9.44
CA PHE A 41 8.86 2.05 8.68
C PHE A 41 8.52 1.10 7.52
N LEU A 42 7.78 0.02 7.79
CA LEU A 42 7.38 -0.95 6.77
C LEU A 42 6.55 -0.30 5.65
N THR A 43 5.60 0.56 6.02
CA THR A 43 4.78 1.30 5.04
C THR A 43 5.65 2.16 4.14
N THR A 44 6.60 2.91 4.72
CA THR A 44 7.51 3.76 3.95
C THR A 44 8.40 2.94 3.02
N VAL A 45 8.97 1.82 3.51
CA VAL A 45 9.80 0.93 2.68
C VAL A 45 9.01 0.37 1.51
N VAL A 46 7.81 -0.17 1.76
CA VAL A 46 6.94 -0.70 0.69
C VAL A 46 6.62 0.39 -0.33
N SER A 47 6.26 1.60 0.13
CA SER A 47 5.94 2.71 -0.76
C SER A 47 7.13 3.08 -1.65
N MET A 48 8.32 3.21 -1.05
CA MET A 48 9.54 3.55 -1.80
C MET A 48 9.96 2.46 -2.78
N VAL A 49 9.88 1.19 -2.37
CA VAL A 49 10.23 0.05 -3.25
C VAL A 49 9.27 -0.02 -4.44
N VAL A 50 7.97 0.12 -4.23
CA VAL A 50 6.99 0.10 -5.32
C VAL A 50 7.20 1.28 -6.27
N PHE A 51 7.41 2.48 -5.75
CA PHE A 51 7.69 3.63 -6.60
C PHE A 51 9.01 3.48 -7.37
N TYR A 52 10.07 3.00 -6.72
CA TYR A 52 11.33 2.71 -7.38
C TYR A 52 11.14 1.70 -8.53
N ASP A 53 10.39 0.62 -8.28
CA ASP A 53 10.12 -0.41 -9.29
C ASP A 53 9.35 0.16 -10.49
N ILE A 54 8.27 0.91 -10.23
CA ILE A 54 7.45 1.55 -11.26
C ILE A 54 8.30 2.53 -12.10
N LEU A 55 9.12 3.35 -11.46
CA LEU A 55 9.89 4.39 -12.15
C LEU A 55 11.10 3.84 -12.91
N THR A 56 11.67 2.71 -12.48
CA THR A 56 12.87 2.14 -13.11
C THR A 56 12.56 1.08 -14.16
N LYS A 57 11.45 0.34 -14.04
CA LYS A 57 11.12 -0.75 -14.97
C LYS A 57 10.15 -0.37 -16.08
N LEU A 58 9.37 0.69 -15.90
CA LEU A 58 8.39 1.11 -16.90
C LEU A 58 8.86 2.39 -17.60
N GLU A 59 8.73 2.41 -18.93
CA GLU A 59 9.06 3.57 -19.75
C GLU A 59 7.85 4.52 -19.86
N GLY A 60 8.08 5.80 -19.54
CA GLY A 60 7.20 6.92 -19.83
C GLY A 60 5.73 6.73 -19.44
N GLN A 61 4.86 6.59 -20.44
CA GLN A 61 3.40 6.56 -20.26
C GLN A 61 2.90 5.32 -19.50
N ARG A 62 3.66 4.22 -19.53
CA ARG A 62 3.33 2.99 -18.78
C ARG A 62 3.48 3.16 -17.27
N SER A 63 4.44 3.98 -16.83
CA SER A 63 4.70 4.24 -15.41
C SER A 63 3.54 5.03 -14.79
N ILE A 64 2.96 5.99 -15.51
CA ILE A 64 1.79 6.75 -15.05
C ILE A 64 0.60 5.82 -14.80
N ILE A 65 0.33 4.90 -15.74
CA ILE A 65 -0.76 3.93 -15.60
C ILE A 65 -0.51 3.03 -14.38
N ALA A 66 0.72 2.55 -14.18
CA ALA A 66 1.07 1.76 -13.00
C ALA A 66 0.88 2.52 -11.68
N ILE A 67 1.25 3.81 -11.63
CA ILE A 67 0.99 4.68 -10.46
C ILE A 67 -0.51 4.78 -10.18
N VAL A 68 -1.32 5.00 -11.22
CA VAL A 68 -2.78 5.08 -11.07
C VAL A 68 -3.36 3.75 -10.57
N ILE A 69 -2.91 2.63 -11.11
CA ILE A 69 -3.35 1.30 -10.68
C ILE A 69 -2.92 1.01 -9.24
N TYR A 70 -1.70 1.37 -8.85
CA TYR A 70 -1.24 1.31 -7.47
C TYR A 70 -2.14 2.14 -6.54
N ALA A 71 -2.44 3.38 -6.92
CA ALA A 71 -3.34 4.27 -6.17
C ALA A 71 -4.78 3.73 -6.07
N LEU A 72 -5.30 3.10 -7.12
CA LEU A 72 -6.60 2.40 -7.07
C LEU A 72 -6.57 1.21 -6.10
N GLY A 73 -5.44 0.51 -6.03
CA GLY A 73 -5.19 -0.52 -5.02
C GLY A 73 -5.29 0.03 -3.61
N ILE A 74 -4.64 1.16 -3.34
CA ILE A 74 -4.71 1.85 -2.03
C ILE A 74 -6.16 2.18 -1.68
N GLY A 75 -6.90 2.85 -2.57
CA GLY A 75 -8.29 3.22 -2.32
C GLY A 75 -9.20 1.99 -2.10
N THR A 76 -8.93 0.90 -2.80
CA THR A 76 -9.61 -0.39 -2.56
C THR A 76 -9.28 -0.94 -1.18
N GLY A 77 -8.00 -0.90 -0.78
CA GLY A 77 -7.55 -1.24 0.56
C GLY A 77 -8.30 -0.44 1.63
N THR A 78 -8.42 0.88 1.43
CA THR A 78 -9.12 1.77 2.37
C THR A 78 -10.59 1.36 2.50
N PHE A 79 -11.26 1.12 1.37
CA PHE A 79 -12.65 0.66 1.36
C PHE A 79 -12.82 -0.68 2.10
N LEU A 80 -11.94 -1.65 1.85
CA LEU A 80 -11.95 -2.94 2.53
C LEU A 80 -11.67 -2.79 4.04
N ALA A 81 -10.71 -1.95 4.42
CA ALA A 81 -10.38 -1.68 5.80
C ALA A 81 -11.57 -1.07 6.57
N MET A 82 -12.30 -0.14 5.93
CA MET A 82 -13.52 0.44 6.51
C MET A 82 -14.65 -0.58 6.60
N LYS A 83 -14.83 -1.41 5.56
CA LYS A 83 -15.92 -2.41 5.49
C LYS A 83 -15.72 -3.56 6.48
N PHE A 84 -14.52 -4.12 6.55
CA PHE A 84 -14.23 -5.31 7.35
C PHE A 84 -13.69 -5.00 8.73
N LYS A 85 -13.27 -3.76 8.98
CA LYS A 85 -12.76 -3.32 10.28
C LYS A 85 -11.70 -4.30 10.84
N PRO A 86 -10.71 -4.77 10.05
CA PRO A 86 -9.78 -5.81 10.50
C PRO A 86 -9.07 -5.38 11.79
N GLY A 87 -9.16 -6.18 12.86
CA GLY A 87 -8.56 -5.86 14.18
C GLY A 87 -9.33 -4.86 15.06
N LEU A 88 -10.64 -4.65 14.81
CA LEU A 88 -11.58 -3.92 15.71
C LEU A 88 -12.42 -4.84 16.59
N ARG A 89 -12.06 -6.12 16.67
CA ARG A 89 -12.53 -6.97 17.77
C ARG A 89 -11.60 -6.69 18.95
N ASP A 90 -12.03 -5.82 19.83
CA ASP A 90 -11.67 -5.94 21.24
C ASP A 90 -12.34 -7.20 21.81
#